data_AF-H9M9S6-F1
#
_entry.id   AF-H9M9S6-F1
#
_cell.length_a   1.000
_cell.length_b   1.000
_cell.length_c   1.000
_cell.angle_alpha   90.00
_cell.angle_beta   90.00
_cell.angle_gamma   90.00
#
_symmetry.space_group_name_H-M   'P 1'
#
loop_
_entity.id
_entity.type
_entity.pdbx_description
1 polymer ?
#
loop_
_entity_poly.entity_id
_entity_poly.type
_entity_poly.pdbx_seq_one_letter_code
_entity_poly.pdbx_strand_id
1 'polypeptide(L)' 'KPCDGCGDVRFIPCQNCDGSRKIFTEEEGQGLFIRCQQCNENGLIRCPVCC' A
#
# COMPACT_ATOMS: atom_id res chain seq x y z
N LYS A 1 -5.29 -24.09 4.86
CA LYS A 1 -4.32 -23.95 3.75
C LYS A 1 -3.81 -22.52 3.79
N PRO A 2 -2.49 -22.30 3.65
CA PRO A 2 -1.98 -20.95 3.49
C PRO A 2 -2.63 -20.25 2.30
N CYS A 3 -2.99 -18.98 2.47
CA CYS A 3 -3.47 -18.16 1.34
C CYS A 3 -2.36 -18.03 0.29
N ASP A 4 -2.66 -18.37 -0.96
CA ASP A 4 -1.66 -18.32 -2.06
C ASP A 4 -1.19 -16.88 -2.35
N GLY A 5 -1.99 -15.87 -1.98
CA GLY A 5 -1.67 -14.46 -2.21
C GLY A 5 -0.83 -13.81 -1.10
N CYS A 6 -0.82 -14.33 0.12
CA CYS A 6 -0.07 -13.71 1.24
C CYS A 6 0.68 -14.67 2.15
N GLY A 7 0.62 -15.98 1.93
CA GLY A 7 1.26 -16.96 2.81
C GLY A 7 0.77 -16.89 4.27
N ASP A 8 -0.51 -16.58 4.49
CA ASP A 8 -1.17 -16.40 5.80
C ASP A 8 -0.73 -15.20 6.67
N VAL A 9 0.11 -14.29 6.17
CA VAL A 9 0.52 -13.09 6.93
C VAL A 9 -0.57 -11.99 6.97
N ARG A 10 -1.63 -12.13 6.17
CA ARG A 10 -2.86 -11.28 6.10
C ARG A 10 -2.68 -9.82 5.67
N PHE A 11 -1.50 -9.24 5.86
CA PHE A 11 -1.16 -7.89 5.40
C PHE A 11 0.01 -7.95 4.43
N ILE A 12 -0.12 -7.25 3.31
CA ILE A 12 0.90 -7.19 2.26
C ILE A 12 1.28 -5.74 1.97
N PRO A 13 2.47 -5.47 1.40
CA PRO A 13 2.84 -4.12 0.98
C PRO A 13 1.79 -3.51 0.06
N CYS A 14 1.46 -2.24 0.29
CA CYS A 14 0.54 -1.49 -0.56
C CYS A 14 1.12 -1.31 -1.96
N GLN A 15 0.40 -1.77 -2.98
CA GLN A 15 0.81 -1.66 -4.38
C GLN A 15 0.79 -0.23 -4.93
N ASN A 16 0.08 0.69 -4.25
CA ASN A 16 -0.04 2.08 -4.67
C ASN A 16 1.13 2.96 -4.19
N CYS A 17 1.86 2.52 -3.15
CA CYS A 17 3.00 3.28 -2.61
C CYS A 17 4.22 2.39 -2.31
N ASP A 18 4.20 1.15 -2.78
CA ASP A 18 5.23 0.13 -2.55
C ASP A 18 5.65 -0.01 -1.08
N GLY A 19 4.70 0.09 -0.16
CA GLY A 19 4.95 0.03 1.28
C GLY A 19 5.60 1.29 1.92
N SER A 20 5.99 2.30 1.14
CA SER A 20 6.67 3.50 1.65
C SER A 20 5.76 4.49 2.39
N ARG A 21 4.44 4.33 2.24
CA ARG A 21 3.40 5.30 2.62
C ARG A 21 3.55 6.68 1.96
N LYS A 22 4.38 6.83 0.93
CA LYS A 22 4.61 8.08 0.19
C LYS A 22 4.29 7.90 -1.28
N ILE A 23 3.65 8.89 -1.89
CA ILE A 23 3.35 8.95 -3.32
C ILE A 23 3.78 10.30 -3.83
N PHE A 24 4.40 10.33 -5.00
CA PHE A 24 4.70 11.56 -5.70
C PHE A 24 3.51 11.97 -6.56
N THR A 25 3.07 13.22 -6.43
CA THR A 25 2.02 13.82 -7.25
C THR A 25 2.53 15.10 -7.86
N GLU A 26 2.09 15.38 -9.08
CA GLU A 26 2.32 16.64 -9.77
C GLU A 26 1.03 17.45 -9.66
N GLU A 27 0.90 18.23 -8.59
CA GLU A 27 -0.25 19.10 -8.36
C GLU A 27 0.17 20.54 -8.70
N GLU A 28 -0.61 21.23 -9.54
CA GLU A 28 -0.33 22.61 -9.98
C GLU A 28 1.09 22.82 -10.56
N GLY A 29 1.67 21.80 -11.19
CA GLY A 29 3.02 21.86 -11.77
C GLY A 29 4.15 21.83 -10.74
N GLN A 30 3.85 21.57 -9.47
CA GLN A 30 4.83 21.33 -8.42
C GLN A 30 4.80 19.86 -8.00
N GLY A 31 5.96 19.23 -7.99
CA GLY A 31 6.14 17.87 -7.51
C GLY A 31 6.10 17.81 -5.98
N LEU A 32 5.11 17.12 -5.41
CA LEU A 32 4.92 17.00 -3.97
C LEU A 32 4.84 15.53 -3.56
N PHE A 33 5.40 15.20 -2.39
CA PHE A 33 5.19 13.90 -1.76
C PHE A 33 4.01 13.96 -0.81
N ILE A 34 2.97 13.18 -1.09
CA ILE A 34 1.80 13.02 -0.23
C ILE A 34 1.79 11.66 0.45
N ARG A 35 0.99 11.53 1.52
CA ARG A 35 0.76 10.25 2.17
C ARG A 35 -0.20 9.40 1.36
N CYS A 36 0.11 8.11 1.21
CA CYS A 36 -0.80 7.17 0.56
C CYS A 36 -2.08 7.00 1.40
N GLN A 37 -3.25 7.19 0.78
CA GLN A 37 -4.55 7.07 1.45
C GLN A 37 -5.13 5.64 1.40
N GLN A 38 -4.46 4.73 0.70
CA GLN A 38 -4.97 3.36 0.48
C GLN A 38 -4.45 2.32 1.49
N CYS A 39 -3.51 2.69 2.36
CA CYS A 39 -2.87 1.77 3.30
C CYS A 39 -2.77 2.34 4.72
N ASN A 40 -2.42 1.50 5.69
CA ASN A 40 -2.24 1.91 7.10
C ASN A 40 -0.89 2.61 7.34
N GLU A 41 -0.60 3.05 8.58
CA GLU A 41 0.65 3.74 9.00
C GLU A 41 1.95 3.07 8.58
N ASN A 42 1.92 1.76 8.37
CA ASN A 42 3.07 0.95 7.98
C ASN A 42 3.16 0.71 6.46
N GLY A 43 2.27 1.30 5.66
CA GLY A 43 2.27 1.08 4.21
C GLY A 43 1.66 -0.27 3.81
N LEU A 44 0.89 -0.91 4.68
CA LEU A 44 0.31 -2.24 4.44
C LEU A 44 -1.18 -2.16 4.12
N ILE A 45 -1.61 -3.06 3.24
CA ILE A 45 -3.02 -3.32 2.95
C ILE A 45 -3.38 -4.74 3.39
N ARG A 46 -4.67 -4.97 3.58
CA ARG A 46 -5.22 -6.31 3.77
C ARG A 46 -5.04 -7.13 2.49
N CYS A 47 -4.71 -8.42 2.63
CA CYS A 47 -4.59 -9.31 1.48
C CYS A 47 -5.93 -9.38 0.72
N PRO A 48 -5.99 -9.00 -0.57
CA PRO A 48 -7.24 -8.97 -1.33
C PRO A 48 -7.79 -10.36 -1.66
N VAL A 49 -7.02 -11.43 -1.41
CA VAL A 49 -7.39 -12.81 -1.75
C VAL A 49 -8.12 -13.52 -0.62
N CYS A 50 -7.85 -13.17 0.66
CA CYS A 50 -8.36 -13.91 1.81
C CYS A 50 -8.87 -13.02 2.95
N CYS A 51 -9.25 -11.78 2.64
CA CYS A 51 -9.85 -10.85 3.60
C CYS A 51 -11.36 -10.77 3.47
#